data_AF-G3XPL2-F1
#
_entry.id   AF-G3XPL2-F1
#
_cell.length_a   1.000
_cell.length_b   1.000
_cell.length_c   1.000
_cell.angle_alpha   90.00
_cell.angle_beta   90.00
_cell.angle_gamma   90.00
#
_symmetry.space_group_name_H-M   'P 1'
#
loop_
_entity.id
_entity.type
_entity.pdbx_description
1 polymer ?
#
loop_
_entity_poly.entity_id
_entity_poly.type
_entity_poly.pdbx_seq_one_letter_code
_entity_poly.pdbx_strand_id
1 'polypeptide(L)'
;MLDASRKDPFNSLPGVYSRDDQELADYWTNRLTYWSGQNKYIKDLVFKAAMSHPLCFQAVILTYCARWKAQLYNLQDSKEAHYHLDKAVQGIEEAKIGSAGVDEDNLALALSGMSLHEDRFGDKQVARKYEDQAVEILRSRSGTQSTVEVFMHYVRYVMIPPPMEMSEEGKRWLVSFLHAAEQLMHQHSTPSYLESVPQRRTAFQMDSPLFPLLSSGPRPSQVPQDYRMYVVRNAPTQEITRTAALIYITAALWDLAASENKTGRFLNHLHHLVRLHNLDRYPACETFIWLLLEEGYGADLKESERGWSTGELLKMHKQLRPDLQFQYNEILFSLLMLHPPIRGIDAFEEELLGPI
;
A
#
# COMPACT_ATOMS: atom_id res chain seq x y z
N MET A 1 24.35 -20.94 -16.49
CA MET A 1 23.04 -21.37 -15.97
C MET A 1 23.24 -21.84 -14.54
N LEU A 2 22.93 -20.99 -13.55
CA LEU A 2 22.89 -21.39 -12.14
C LEU A 2 21.42 -21.53 -11.78
N ASP A 3 20.98 -22.77 -11.57
CA ASP A 3 19.67 -23.12 -11.03
C ASP A 3 19.62 -22.65 -9.57
N ALA A 4 19.13 -21.43 -9.37
CA ALA A 4 18.93 -20.83 -8.06
C ALA A 4 17.50 -21.04 -7.54
N SER A 5 16.78 -22.05 -8.06
CA SER A 5 15.56 -22.48 -7.39
C SER A 5 15.98 -23.14 -6.08
N ARG A 6 15.79 -22.45 -4.95
CA ARG A 6 15.61 -23.12 -3.66
C ARG A 6 14.34 -23.96 -3.81
N LYS A 7 14.48 -25.15 -4.37
CA LYS A 7 13.42 -26.17 -4.47
C LYS A 7 12.82 -26.30 -3.08
N ASP A 8 11.50 -26.19 -2.97
CA ASP A 8 10.76 -26.54 -1.76
C ASP A 8 11.10 -27.99 -1.39
N PRO A 9 12.05 -28.21 -0.46
CA PRO A 9 12.67 -29.52 -0.32
C PRO A 9 11.74 -30.51 0.38
N PHE A 10 10.61 -30.01 0.89
CA PHE A 10 9.62 -30.75 1.66
C PHE A 10 8.28 -30.89 0.94
N ASN A 11 8.12 -30.38 -0.29
CA ASN A 11 6.85 -30.35 -1.02
C ASN A 11 5.70 -29.80 -0.14
N SER A 12 5.98 -28.70 0.55
CA SER A 12 5.10 -28.05 1.52
C SER A 12 4.22 -26.95 0.89
N LEU A 13 4.49 -26.52 -0.34
CA LEU A 13 3.72 -25.47 -1.01
C LEU A 13 2.30 -25.93 -1.42
N PRO A 14 1.22 -25.24 -0.99
CA PRO A 14 -0.16 -25.59 -1.34
C PRO A 14 -0.42 -25.43 -2.85
N GLY A 15 -1.06 -26.43 -3.45
CA GLY A 15 -1.51 -26.33 -4.84
C GLY A 15 -0.40 -26.37 -5.90
N VAL A 16 0.86 -26.58 -5.49
CA VAL A 16 2.03 -26.66 -6.37
C VAL A 16 2.28 -28.11 -6.73
N TYR A 17 2.05 -28.48 -7.99
CA TYR A 17 2.13 -29.88 -8.45
C TYR A 17 3.10 -30.07 -9.62
N SER A 18 3.53 -28.98 -10.25
CA SER A 18 4.41 -28.99 -11.41
C SER A 18 5.68 -28.18 -11.20
N ARG A 19 6.67 -28.38 -12.08
CA ARG A 19 7.88 -27.55 -12.12
C ARG A 19 7.56 -26.10 -12.46
N ASP A 20 6.53 -25.88 -13.28
CA ASP A 20 6.11 -24.55 -13.69
C ASP A 20 5.51 -23.79 -12.49
N ASP A 21 4.69 -24.45 -11.66
CA ASP A 21 4.17 -23.89 -10.41
C ASP A 21 5.29 -23.48 -9.44
N GLN A 22 6.35 -24.30 -9.33
CA GLN A 22 7.52 -23.98 -8.52
C GLN A 22 8.28 -22.76 -9.06
N GLU A 23 8.35 -22.60 -10.39
CA GLU A 23 8.94 -21.42 -11.01
C GLU A 23 8.14 -20.16 -10.68
N LEU A 24 6.79 -20.24 -10.68
CA LEU A 24 5.92 -19.12 -10.29
C LEU A 24 6.14 -18.70 -8.83
N ALA A 25 6.29 -19.66 -7.92
CA ALA A 25 6.65 -19.37 -6.52
C ALA A 25 8.06 -18.76 -6.38
N ASP A 26 9.04 -19.20 -7.19
CA ASP A 26 10.37 -18.57 -7.28
C ASP A 26 10.29 -17.14 -7.81
N TYR A 27 9.45 -16.90 -8.82
CA TYR A 27 9.20 -15.55 -9.34
C TYR A 27 8.69 -14.63 -8.23
N TRP A 28 7.71 -15.07 -7.43
CA TRP A 28 7.26 -14.31 -6.27
C TRP A 28 8.44 -14.00 -5.36
N THR A 29 9.13 -15.01 -4.84
CA THR A 29 10.11 -14.82 -3.75
C THR A 29 11.37 -14.07 -4.19
N ASN A 30 11.92 -14.35 -5.37
CA ASN A 30 13.28 -13.96 -5.73
C ASN A 30 13.40 -12.98 -6.90
N ARG A 31 12.40 -12.89 -7.79
CA ARG A 31 12.55 -12.14 -9.05
C ARG A 31 11.66 -10.90 -9.12
N LEU A 32 10.36 -11.06 -8.86
CA LEU A 32 9.38 -9.97 -8.83
C LEU A 32 9.86 -8.86 -7.89
N THR A 33 10.09 -7.66 -8.44
CA THR A 33 10.62 -6.52 -7.69
C THR A 33 9.85 -5.24 -8.01
N TYR A 34 9.89 -4.29 -7.09
CA TYR A 34 9.41 -2.93 -7.31
C TYR A 34 10.59 -2.01 -7.64
N TRP A 35 10.32 -0.78 -8.07
CA TRP A 35 11.36 0.21 -8.36
C TRP A 35 12.23 0.53 -7.13
N SER A 36 11.61 0.48 -5.94
CA SER A 36 12.25 0.61 -4.63
C SER A 36 13.08 -0.60 -4.20
N GLY A 37 12.98 -1.73 -4.91
CA GLY A 37 13.71 -2.96 -4.62
C GLY A 37 12.79 -4.14 -4.30
N GLN A 38 13.36 -5.15 -3.63
CA GLN A 38 12.70 -6.44 -3.45
C GLN A 38 11.54 -6.42 -2.46
N ASN A 39 11.44 -5.48 -1.52
CA ASN A 39 10.35 -5.44 -0.52
C ASN A 39 10.11 -6.79 0.18
N LYS A 40 11.21 -7.45 0.61
CA LYS A 40 11.18 -8.82 1.18
C LYS A 40 10.19 -8.97 2.33
N TYR A 41 10.14 -7.99 3.22
CA TYR A 41 9.25 -8.01 4.39
C TYR A 41 7.78 -8.24 4.00
N ILE A 42 7.25 -7.43 3.07
CA ILE A 42 5.88 -7.57 2.57
C ILE A 42 5.70 -8.93 1.90
N LYS A 43 6.63 -9.29 1.00
CA LYS A 43 6.53 -10.51 0.21
C LYS A 43 6.51 -11.77 1.09
N ASP A 44 7.32 -11.80 2.14
CA ASP A 44 7.39 -12.90 3.09
C ASP A 44 6.09 -13.03 3.89
N LEU A 45 5.52 -11.91 4.35
CA LEU A 45 4.24 -11.89 5.06
C LEU A 45 3.07 -12.35 4.18
N VAL A 46 2.98 -11.81 2.96
CA VAL A 46 1.93 -12.20 2.01
C VAL A 46 2.09 -13.65 1.58
N PHE A 47 3.32 -14.11 1.33
CA PHE A 47 3.58 -15.51 1.02
C PHE A 47 3.14 -16.42 2.17
N LYS A 48 3.52 -16.10 3.42
CA LYS A 48 3.10 -16.85 4.61
C LYS A 48 1.59 -16.83 4.80
N ALA A 49 0.93 -15.71 4.54
CA ALA A 49 -0.53 -15.61 4.59
C ALA A 49 -1.16 -16.51 3.51
N ALA A 50 -0.67 -16.46 2.27
CA ALA A 50 -1.21 -17.27 1.18
C ALA A 50 -1.00 -18.78 1.38
N MET A 51 -0.02 -19.20 2.19
CA MET A 51 0.19 -20.60 2.56
C MET A 51 -0.90 -21.19 3.47
N SER A 52 -1.80 -20.36 4.03
CA SER A 52 -2.89 -20.83 4.90
C SER A 52 -3.87 -21.75 4.19
N HIS A 53 -4.08 -21.54 2.88
CA HIS A 53 -5.09 -22.27 2.12
C HIS A 53 -4.72 -22.35 0.63
N PRO A 54 -4.94 -23.50 -0.06
CA PRO A 54 -4.63 -23.66 -1.49
C PRO A 54 -5.25 -22.59 -2.40
N LEU A 55 -6.48 -22.15 -2.10
CA LEU A 55 -7.14 -21.07 -2.85
C LEU A 55 -6.35 -19.76 -2.78
N CYS A 56 -5.85 -19.40 -1.60
CA CYS A 56 -5.09 -18.17 -1.41
C CYS A 56 -3.75 -18.24 -2.13
N PHE A 57 -3.04 -19.37 -2.03
CA PHE A 57 -1.79 -19.58 -2.76
C PHE A 57 -2.00 -19.49 -4.27
N GLN A 58 -3.07 -20.11 -4.77
CA GLN A 58 -3.46 -20.04 -6.16
C GLN A 58 -3.73 -18.60 -6.61
N ALA A 59 -4.60 -17.85 -5.91
CA ALA A 59 -5.01 -16.50 -6.29
C ALA A 59 -3.89 -15.45 -6.12
N VAL A 60 -3.19 -15.47 -4.98
CA VAL A 60 -2.25 -14.40 -4.59
C VAL A 60 -0.85 -14.63 -5.16
N ILE A 61 -0.40 -15.88 -5.25
CA ILE A 61 0.99 -16.21 -5.66
C ILE A 61 1.01 -16.68 -7.11
N LEU A 62 0.34 -17.81 -7.41
CA LEU A 62 0.47 -18.47 -8.71
C LEU A 62 -0.16 -17.65 -9.83
N THR A 63 -1.42 -17.24 -9.71
CA THR A 63 -2.12 -16.43 -10.73
C THR A 63 -1.43 -15.09 -10.95
N TYR A 64 -1.07 -14.39 -9.86
CA TYR A 64 -0.33 -13.13 -9.96
C TYR A 64 0.98 -13.31 -10.74
N CYS A 65 1.80 -14.29 -10.36
CA CYS A 65 3.10 -14.51 -10.99
C CYS A 65 2.98 -15.00 -12.43
N ALA A 66 1.98 -15.82 -12.76
CA ALA A 66 1.75 -16.27 -14.14
C ALA A 66 1.39 -15.11 -15.06
N ARG A 67 0.50 -14.20 -14.61
CA ARG A 67 0.12 -12.99 -15.36
C ARG A 67 1.26 -12.00 -15.47
N TRP A 68 2.01 -11.79 -14.39
CA TRP A 68 3.20 -10.93 -14.41
C TRP A 68 4.30 -11.50 -15.32
N LYS A 69 4.56 -12.82 -15.29
CA LYS A 69 5.49 -13.51 -16.19
C LYS A 69 5.07 -13.35 -17.65
N ALA A 70 3.77 -13.49 -17.94
CA ALA A 70 3.24 -13.22 -19.27
C ALA A 70 3.53 -11.78 -19.72
N GLN A 71 3.30 -10.78 -18.86
CA GLN A 71 3.65 -9.38 -19.15
C GLN A 71 5.16 -9.18 -19.34
N LEU A 72 5.99 -9.78 -18.49
CA LEU A 72 7.45 -9.70 -18.55
C LEU A 72 7.99 -10.12 -19.92
N TYR A 73 7.45 -11.20 -20.46
CA TYR A 73 7.84 -11.76 -21.76
C TYR A 73 6.94 -11.31 -22.92
N ASN A 74 6.05 -10.31 -22.71
CA ASN A 74 5.11 -9.78 -23.70
C ASN A 74 4.20 -10.84 -24.35
N LEU A 75 3.78 -11.85 -23.59
CA LEU A 75 2.85 -12.91 -24.04
C LEU A 75 1.41 -12.42 -23.87
N GLN A 76 0.73 -12.18 -24.98
CA GLN A 76 -0.67 -11.70 -24.99
C GLN A 76 -1.67 -12.80 -24.58
N ASP A 77 -1.42 -14.05 -24.96
CA ASP A 77 -2.26 -15.20 -24.63
C ASP A 77 -1.39 -16.30 -23.99
N SER A 78 -1.28 -16.25 -22.67
CA SER A 78 -0.54 -17.24 -21.89
C SER A 78 -1.47 -18.31 -21.36
N LYS A 79 -1.31 -19.54 -21.86
CA LYS A 79 -2.06 -20.71 -21.35
C LYS A 79 -1.84 -20.95 -19.86
N GLU A 80 -0.63 -20.71 -19.36
CA GLU A 80 -0.29 -20.80 -17.93
C GLU A 80 -1.08 -19.76 -17.12
N ALA A 81 -1.15 -18.52 -17.60
CA ALA A 81 -1.91 -17.47 -16.92
C ALA A 81 -3.42 -17.76 -16.91
N HIS A 82 -3.99 -18.20 -18.04
CA HIS A 82 -5.40 -18.60 -18.13
C HIS A 82 -5.71 -19.78 -17.20
N TYR A 83 -4.87 -20.81 -17.20
CA TYR A 83 -5.03 -21.97 -16.32
C TYR A 83 -5.10 -21.58 -14.85
N HIS A 84 -4.17 -20.74 -14.38
CA HIS A 84 -4.17 -20.34 -12.98
C HIS A 84 -5.34 -19.41 -12.63
N LEU A 85 -5.71 -18.52 -13.56
CA LEU A 85 -6.87 -17.65 -13.38
C LEU A 85 -8.17 -18.45 -13.26
N ASP A 86 -8.43 -19.39 -14.18
CA ASP A 86 -9.63 -20.22 -14.18
C ASP A 86 -9.77 -21.02 -12.88
N LYS A 87 -8.65 -21.60 -12.40
CA LYS A 87 -8.61 -22.28 -11.10
C LYS A 87 -8.94 -21.36 -9.93
N ALA A 88 -8.41 -20.14 -9.91
CA ALA A 88 -8.67 -19.19 -8.84
C ALA A 88 -10.14 -18.74 -8.84
N VAL A 89 -10.70 -18.45 -10.02
CA VAL A 89 -12.12 -18.08 -10.20
C VAL A 89 -13.02 -19.23 -9.73
N GLN A 90 -12.76 -20.46 -10.19
CA GLN A 90 -13.54 -21.62 -9.79
C GLN A 90 -13.52 -21.81 -8.26
N GLY A 91 -12.34 -21.75 -7.64
CA GLY A 91 -12.22 -21.92 -6.19
C GLY A 91 -12.90 -20.82 -5.38
N ILE A 92 -12.97 -19.59 -5.89
CA ILE A 92 -13.73 -18.50 -5.26
C ILE A 92 -15.23 -18.75 -5.36
N GLU A 93 -15.73 -19.19 -6.51
CA GLU A 93 -17.16 -19.50 -6.66
C GLU A 93 -17.58 -20.69 -5.77
N GLU A 94 -16.74 -21.72 -5.67
CA GLU A 94 -16.93 -22.84 -4.72
C GLU A 94 -16.88 -22.39 -3.25
N ALA A 95 -15.99 -21.44 -2.91
CA ALA A 95 -15.94 -20.87 -1.57
C ALA A 95 -17.22 -20.10 -1.22
N LYS A 96 -17.75 -19.31 -2.14
CA LYS A 96 -18.98 -18.51 -1.94
C LYS A 96 -20.22 -19.36 -1.70
N ILE A 97 -20.34 -20.50 -2.36
CA ILE A 97 -21.46 -21.44 -2.15
C ILE A 97 -21.27 -22.31 -0.89
N GLY A 98 -20.18 -22.12 -0.15
CA GLY A 98 -19.86 -22.87 1.06
C GLY A 98 -19.38 -24.30 0.83
N SER A 99 -19.13 -24.69 -0.43
CA SER A 99 -18.76 -26.07 -0.77
C SER A 99 -17.29 -26.39 -0.52
N ALA A 100 -16.44 -25.36 -0.43
CA ALA A 100 -14.99 -25.52 -0.30
C ALA A 100 -14.44 -25.40 1.14
N GLY A 101 -15.29 -25.18 2.15
CA GLY A 101 -14.84 -25.09 3.55
C GLY A 101 -13.84 -23.96 3.82
N VAL A 102 -13.89 -22.88 3.01
CA VAL A 102 -12.98 -21.73 3.10
C VAL A 102 -13.55 -20.74 4.10
N ASP A 103 -12.74 -20.33 5.08
CA ASP A 103 -13.12 -19.27 6.01
C ASP A 103 -13.11 -17.88 5.34
N GLU A 104 -13.75 -16.92 6.01
CA GLU A 104 -13.90 -15.55 5.52
C GLU A 104 -12.56 -14.84 5.28
N ASP A 105 -11.55 -15.08 6.10
CA ASP A 105 -10.22 -14.46 5.97
C ASP A 105 -9.50 -14.97 4.72
N ASN A 106 -9.55 -16.28 4.48
CA ASN A 106 -8.97 -16.89 3.29
C ASN A 106 -9.70 -16.46 2.01
N LEU A 107 -11.04 -16.32 2.06
CA LEU A 107 -11.81 -15.79 0.95
C LEU A 107 -11.46 -14.32 0.69
N ALA A 108 -11.40 -13.48 1.73
CA ALA A 108 -11.01 -12.08 1.61
C ALA A 108 -9.58 -11.93 1.06
N LEU A 109 -8.63 -12.76 1.51
CA LEU A 109 -7.26 -12.78 0.99
C LEU A 109 -7.21 -13.13 -0.51
N ALA A 110 -7.96 -14.16 -0.92
CA ALA A 110 -8.04 -14.56 -2.32
C ALA A 110 -8.66 -13.44 -3.19
N LEU A 111 -9.78 -12.86 -2.76
CA LEU A 111 -10.44 -11.73 -3.43
C LEU A 111 -9.51 -10.51 -3.54
N SER A 112 -8.74 -10.21 -2.49
CA SER A 112 -7.73 -9.14 -2.49
C SER A 112 -6.60 -9.40 -3.50
N GLY A 113 -6.16 -10.65 -3.63
CA GLY A 113 -5.19 -11.05 -4.65
C GLY A 113 -5.75 -10.88 -6.07
N MET A 114 -7.00 -11.31 -6.27
CA MET A 114 -7.70 -11.19 -7.55
C MET A 114 -7.88 -9.73 -7.97
N SER A 115 -8.31 -8.86 -7.06
CA SER A 115 -8.49 -7.44 -7.36
C SER A 115 -7.17 -6.78 -7.80
N LEU A 116 -6.06 -7.09 -7.12
CA LEU A 116 -4.75 -6.55 -7.46
C LEU A 116 -4.29 -6.96 -8.87
N HIS A 117 -4.35 -8.25 -9.21
CA HIS A 117 -3.85 -8.70 -10.50
C HIS A 117 -4.80 -8.38 -11.66
N GLU A 118 -6.12 -8.27 -11.41
CA GLU A 118 -7.05 -7.74 -12.40
C GLU A 118 -6.79 -6.25 -12.68
N ASP A 119 -6.51 -5.45 -11.64
CA ASP A 119 -6.19 -4.03 -11.83
C ASP A 119 -4.92 -3.81 -12.67
N ARG A 120 -3.93 -4.69 -12.49
CA ARG A 120 -2.62 -4.60 -13.16
C ARG A 120 -2.59 -5.23 -14.56
N PHE A 121 -3.32 -6.31 -14.77
CA PHE A 121 -3.17 -7.16 -15.96
C PHE A 121 -4.49 -7.49 -16.66
N GLY A 122 -5.62 -6.95 -16.22
CA GLY A 122 -6.93 -7.32 -16.74
C GLY A 122 -7.93 -6.18 -16.70
N ASP A 123 -9.13 -6.49 -16.24
CA ASP A 123 -10.27 -5.57 -16.28
C ASP A 123 -10.45 -4.83 -14.94
N LYS A 124 -10.38 -3.50 -14.98
CA LYS A 124 -10.53 -2.63 -13.79
C LYS A 124 -11.91 -2.71 -13.12
N GLN A 125 -12.96 -2.99 -13.88
CA GLN A 125 -14.30 -3.19 -13.32
C GLN A 125 -14.39 -4.52 -12.58
N VAL A 126 -13.77 -5.58 -13.13
CA VAL A 126 -13.67 -6.88 -12.45
C VAL A 126 -12.83 -6.76 -11.19
N ALA A 127 -11.70 -6.05 -11.26
CA ALA A 127 -10.86 -5.74 -10.10
C ALA A 127 -11.65 -5.12 -8.96
N ARG A 128 -12.48 -4.11 -9.29
CA ARG A 128 -13.34 -3.42 -8.32
C ARG A 128 -14.40 -4.35 -7.70
N LYS A 129 -14.99 -5.26 -8.48
CA LYS A 129 -15.95 -6.24 -7.93
C LYS A 129 -15.31 -7.14 -6.88
N TYR A 130 -14.07 -7.59 -7.11
CA TYR A 130 -13.33 -8.38 -6.13
C TYR A 130 -12.93 -7.54 -4.91
N GLU A 131 -12.53 -6.28 -5.12
CA GLU A 131 -12.26 -5.32 -4.05
C GLU A 131 -13.48 -5.15 -3.14
N ASP A 132 -14.64 -4.80 -3.72
CA ASP A 132 -15.88 -4.53 -2.98
C ASP A 132 -16.30 -5.74 -2.14
N GLN A 133 -16.19 -6.96 -2.67
CA GLN A 133 -16.48 -8.20 -1.94
C GLN A 133 -15.50 -8.44 -0.78
N ALA A 134 -14.20 -8.21 -0.98
CA ALA A 134 -13.22 -8.35 0.11
C ALA A 134 -13.44 -7.30 1.22
N VAL A 135 -13.81 -6.07 0.84
CA VAL A 135 -14.17 -5.01 1.79
C VAL A 135 -15.40 -5.40 2.62
N GLU A 136 -16.46 -5.92 1.98
CA GLU A 136 -17.68 -6.33 2.68
C GLU A 136 -17.38 -7.37 3.78
N ILE A 137 -16.58 -8.39 3.45
CA ILE A 137 -16.15 -9.41 4.40
C ILE A 137 -15.38 -8.76 5.56
N LEU A 138 -14.32 -8.00 5.27
CA LEU A 138 -13.43 -7.46 6.31
C LEU A 138 -14.10 -6.38 7.16
N ARG A 139 -15.02 -5.58 6.61
CA ARG A 139 -15.79 -4.57 7.36
C ARG A 139 -16.80 -5.18 8.32
N SER A 140 -17.36 -6.34 7.99
CA SER A 140 -18.32 -7.03 8.85
C SER A 140 -17.65 -7.75 10.03
N ARG A 141 -16.33 -7.97 9.94
CA ARG A 141 -15.55 -8.67 10.95
C ARG A 141 -15.32 -7.79 12.19
N SER A 142 -15.48 -8.40 13.36
CA SER A 142 -15.02 -7.84 14.64
C SER A 142 -13.69 -8.50 15.03
N GLY A 143 -12.65 -7.73 15.34
CA GLY A 143 -11.41 -8.29 15.87
C GLY A 143 -10.16 -7.44 15.67
N THR A 144 -9.02 -7.98 16.10
CA THR A 144 -7.72 -7.37 15.85
C THR A 144 -7.35 -7.49 14.37
N GLN A 145 -6.72 -6.44 13.86
CA GLN A 145 -6.22 -6.35 12.51
C GLN A 145 -5.30 -7.53 12.17
N SER A 146 -5.59 -8.20 11.05
CA SER A 146 -4.83 -9.35 10.56
C SER A 146 -3.94 -8.96 9.37
N THR A 147 -2.96 -9.81 9.03
CA THR A 147 -2.18 -9.65 7.80
C THR A 147 -3.06 -9.62 6.54
N VAL A 148 -4.23 -10.28 6.57
CA VAL A 148 -5.21 -10.24 5.48
C VAL A 148 -5.78 -8.84 5.31
N GLU A 149 -6.17 -8.20 6.41
CA GLU A 149 -6.70 -6.82 6.38
C GLU A 149 -5.62 -5.81 5.96
N VAL A 150 -4.40 -5.95 6.47
CA VAL A 150 -3.24 -5.14 6.05
C VAL A 150 -2.98 -5.31 4.55
N PHE A 151 -2.98 -6.54 4.05
CA PHE A 151 -2.81 -6.82 2.62
C PHE A 151 -3.93 -6.18 1.79
N MET A 152 -5.18 -6.29 2.25
CA MET A 152 -6.30 -5.67 1.55
C MET A 152 -6.16 -4.15 1.50
N HIS A 153 -5.85 -3.47 2.62
CA HIS A 153 -5.58 -2.03 2.61
C HIS A 153 -4.47 -1.66 1.64
N TYR A 154 -3.35 -2.39 1.67
CA TYR A 154 -2.25 -2.17 0.75
C TYR A 154 -2.69 -2.30 -0.71
N VAL A 155 -3.45 -3.34 -1.05
CA VAL A 155 -4.03 -3.54 -2.39
C VAL A 155 -4.89 -2.35 -2.80
N ARG A 156 -5.83 -1.92 -1.96
CA ARG A 156 -6.70 -0.75 -2.22
C ARG A 156 -5.90 0.52 -2.47
N TYR A 157 -4.79 0.68 -1.74
CA TYR A 157 -3.96 1.86 -1.91
C TYR A 157 -3.31 1.89 -3.28
N VAL A 158 -2.69 0.77 -3.69
CA VAL A 158 -1.90 0.70 -4.93
C VAL A 158 -2.72 0.51 -6.20
N MET A 159 -3.99 0.08 -6.10
CA MET A 159 -4.90 -0.02 -7.24
C MET A 159 -5.22 1.36 -7.84
N ILE A 160 -5.30 1.44 -9.18
CA ILE A 160 -5.62 2.70 -9.87
C ILE A 160 -7.12 2.76 -10.18
N PRO A 161 -7.88 3.71 -9.61
CA PRO A 161 -9.30 3.83 -9.91
C PRO A 161 -9.51 4.09 -11.41
N PRO A 162 -10.64 3.63 -11.99
CA PRO A 162 -10.96 3.93 -13.37
C PRO A 162 -11.07 5.46 -13.55
N PRO A 163 -10.75 6.00 -14.74
CA PRO A 163 -10.91 7.42 -15.04
C PRO A 163 -12.37 7.82 -14.79
N MET A 164 -12.56 8.67 -13.79
CA MET A 164 -13.86 9.19 -13.37
C MET A 164 -13.63 10.59 -12.82
N GLU A 165 -14.52 11.51 -13.16
CA GLU A 165 -14.48 12.85 -12.60
C GLU A 165 -14.74 12.78 -11.09
N MET A 166 -13.90 13.48 -10.33
CA MET A 166 -14.04 13.54 -8.87
C MET A 166 -15.32 14.30 -8.52
N SER A 167 -16.10 13.76 -7.59
CA SER A 167 -17.28 14.45 -7.08
C SER A 167 -16.90 15.75 -6.35
N GLU A 168 -17.81 16.72 -6.33
CA GLU A 168 -17.63 17.96 -5.57
C GLU A 168 -17.41 17.72 -4.07
N GLU A 169 -18.07 16.69 -3.52
CA GLU A 169 -17.82 16.24 -2.15
C GLU A 169 -16.38 15.78 -1.96
N GLY A 170 -15.84 15.02 -2.92
CA GLY A 170 -14.46 14.55 -2.85
C GLY A 170 -13.44 15.67 -2.95
N LYS A 171 -13.69 16.67 -3.82
CA LYS A 171 -12.86 17.87 -3.91
C LYS A 171 -12.81 18.62 -2.57
N ARG A 172 -13.99 18.85 -1.96
CA ARG A 172 -14.09 19.52 -0.65
C ARG A 172 -13.41 18.71 0.46
N TRP A 173 -13.49 17.39 0.41
CA TRP A 173 -12.85 16.56 1.44
C TRP A 173 -11.32 16.67 1.36
N LEU A 174 -10.73 16.65 0.16
CA LEU A 174 -9.29 16.86 0.00
C LEU A 174 -8.84 18.22 0.58
N VAL A 175 -9.56 19.29 0.26
CA VAL A 175 -9.27 20.64 0.78
C VAL A 175 -9.44 20.71 2.30
N SER A 176 -10.53 20.15 2.83
CA SER A 176 -10.79 20.12 4.27
C SER A 176 -9.69 19.37 5.03
N PHE A 177 -9.18 18.28 4.47
CA PHE A 177 -8.07 17.55 5.05
C PHE A 177 -6.78 18.39 5.10
N LEU A 178 -6.49 19.17 4.05
CA LEU A 178 -5.34 20.08 4.05
C LEU A 178 -5.48 21.17 5.12
N HIS A 179 -6.65 21.79 5.25
CA HIS A 179 -6.86 22.80 6.29
C HIS A 179 -6.79 22.21 7.71
N ALA A 180 -7.29 20.98 7.91
CA ALA A 180 -7.10 20.28 9.18
C ALA A 180 -5.60 20.06 9.46
N ALA A 181 -4.83 19.64 8.46
CA ALA A 181 -3.38 19.48 8.58
C ALA A 181 -2.67 20.81 8.90
N GLU A 182 -3.14 21.93 8.35
CA GLU A 182 -2.60 23.27 8.63
C GLU A 182 -2.93 23.75 10.05
N GLN A 183 -4.15 23.52 10.53
CA GLN A 183 -4.52 23.79 11.91
C GLN A 183 -3.65 22.99 12.87
N LEU A 184 -3.43 21.71 12.57
CA LEU A 184 -2.55 20.83 13.34
C LEU A 184 -1.10 21.33 13.34
N MET A 185 -0.60 21.79 12.19
CA MET A 185 0.71 22.40 12.07
C MET A 185 0.84 23.61 13.01
N HIS A 186 -0.14 24.53 13.01
CA HIS A 186 -0.11 25.70 13.87
C HIS A 186 -0.11 25.34 15.35
N GLN A 187 -0.95 24.39 15.77
CA GLN A 187 -0.99 23.89 17.14
C GLN A 187 0.37 23.30 17.57
N HIS A 188 0.94 22.45 16.71
CA HIS A 188 2.21 21.76 16.96
C HIS A 188 3.45 22.65 16.81
N SER A 189 3.32 23.85 16.24
CA SER A 189 4.41 24.82 16.08
C SER A 189 4.62 25.71 17.31
N THR A 190 3.72 25.65 18.30
CA THR A 190 3.85 26.47 19.51
C THR A 190 5.09 26.07 20.32
N PRO A 191 5.83 27.03 20.91
CA PRO A 191 7.02 26.72 21.72
C PRO A 191 6.73 25.72 22.85
N SER A 192 5.61 25.89 23.56
CA SER A 192 5.19 24.99 24.64
C SER A 192 4.96 23.56 24.16
N TYR A 193 4.31 23.38 23.01
CA TYR A 193 4.10 22.05 22.46
C TYR A 193 5.42 21.39 22.05
N LEU A 194 6.32 22.14 21.43
CA LEU A 194 7.63 21.62 21.01
C LEU A 194 8.58 21.35 22.17
N GLU A 195 8.39 21.99 23.33
CA GLU A 195 9.09 21.65 24.57
C GLU A 195 8.60 20.31 25.13
N SER A 196 7.28 20.07 25.11
CA SER A 196 6.69 18.80 25.54
C SER A 196 6.94 17.64 24.57
N VAL A 197 6.93 17.91 23.26
CA VAL A 197 7.07 16.91 22.18
C VAL A 197 8.25 17.29 21.27
N PRO A 198 9.50 17.21 21.77
CA PRO A 198 10.68 17.64 21.01
C PRO A 198 10.89 16.85 19.71
N GLN A 199 10.41 15.60 19.65
CA GLN A 199 10.43 14.77 18.44
C GLN A 199 9.71 15.46 17.27
N ARG A 200 8.64 16.21 17.54
CA ARG A 200 7.84 16.86 16.51
C ARG A 200 8.64 17.86 15.68
N ARG A 201 9.64 18.51 16.29
CA ARG A 201 10.53 19.48 15.64
C ARG A 201 11.39 18.83 14.55
N THR A 202 11.89 17.63 14.81
CA THR A 202 12.91 16.98 13.97
C THR A 202 12.36 15.82 13.14
N ALA A 203 11.19 15.27 13.48
CA ALA A 203 10.69 14.02 12.92
C ALA A 203 10.60 14.01 11.39
N PHE A 204 10.36 15.15 10.73
CA PHE A 204 10.17 15.22 9.27
C PHE A 204 11.20 16.11 8.58
N GLN A 205 12.20 16.62 9.30
CA GLN A 205 13.23 17.51 8.75
C GLN A 205 14.17 16.79 7.79
N MET A 206 14.95 17.53 7.00
CA MET A 206 15.82 16.95 5.96
C MET A 206 16.84 15.92 6.48
N ASP A 207 17.29 16.07 7.72
CA ASP A 207 18.22 15.17 8.41
C ASP A 207 17.51 13.95 9.05
N SER A 208 16.18 13.91 9.02
CA SER A 208 15.38 12.82 9.56
C SER A 208 15.42 11.58 8.66
N PRO A 209 15.42 10.38 9.25
CA PRO A 209 15.25 9.14 8.49
C PRO A 209 13.90 9.03 7.76
N LEU A 210 12.88 9.82 8.14
CA LEU A 210 11.58 9.85 7.45
C LEU A 210 11.59 10.68 6.15
N PHE A 211 12.49 11.66 6.04
CA PHE A 211 12.50 12.59 4.90
C PHE A 211 12.70 11.89 3.55
N PRO A 212 13.65 10.93 3.40
CA PRO A 212 13.83 10.19 2.17
C PRO A 212 12.66 9.28 1.82
N LEU A 213 11.68 9.05 2.71
CA LEU A 213 10.48 8.26 2.44
C LEU A 213 9.30 9.15 2.01
N LEU A 214 9.21 10.37 2.53
CA LEU A 214 8.04 11.23 2.38
C LEU A 214 8.20 12.36 1.36
N SER A 215 9.42 12.80 1.09
CA SER A 215 9.68 13.87 0.10
C SER A 215 9.46 13.44 -1.35
N SER A 216 9.05 14.36 -2.21
CA SER A 216 8.76 14.12 -3.64
C SER A 216 10.00 14.13 -4.56
N GLY A 217 11.21 14.09 -4.01
CA GLY A 217 12.45 14.13 -4.77
C GLY A 217 12.68 12.90 -5.67
N PRO A 218 13.55 13.01 -6.71
CA PRO A 218 13.86 11.90 -7.60
C PRO A 218 14.47 10.74 -6.81
N ARG A 219 13.99 9.52 -7.07
CA ARG A 219 14.47 8.32 -6.39
C ARG A 219 15.10 7.35 -7.37
N PRO A 220 16.45 7.25 -7.40
CA PRO A 220 17.09 6.25 -8.22
C PRO A 220 16.66 4.86 -7.74
N SER A 221 16.41 3.97 -8.70
CA SER A 221 16.05 2.58 -8.37
C SER A 221 17.17 1.92 -7.57
N GLN A 222 16.78 1.19 -6.53
CA GLN A 222 17.67 0.31 -5.78
C GLN A 222 17.90 -1.04 -6.50
N VAL A 223 17.23 -1.26 -7.64
CA VAL A 223 17.34 -2.49 -8.42
C VAL A 223 18.56 -2.42 -9.34
N PRO A 224 19.49 -3.40 -9.26
CA PRO A 224 20.62 -3.51 -10.18
C PRO A 224 20.16 -3.54 -11.63
N GLN A 225 20.94 -2.96 -12.54
CA GLN A 225 20.55 -2.77 -13.94
C GLN A 225 20.09 -4.06 -14.62
N ASP A 226 20.82 -5.16 -14.41
CA ASP A 226 20.51 -6.48 -15.00
C ASP A 226 19.22 -7.11 -14.47
N TYR A 227 18.72 -6.63 -13.32
CA TYR A 227 17.49 -7.10 -12.69
C TYR A 227 16.29 -6.17 -12.93
N ARG A 228 16.49 -5.02 -13.60
CA ARG A 228 15.41 -4.05 -13.86
C ARG A 228 14.32 -4.61 -14.77
N MET A 229 14.63 -5.63 -15.57
CA MET A 229 13.62 -6.34 -16.36
C MET A 229 12.51 -6.93 -15.48
N TYR A 230 12.81 -7.30 -14.23
CA TYR A 230 11.84 -7.86 -13.28
C TYR A 230 11.05 -6.81 -12.48
N VAL A 231 11.27 -5.51 -12.73
CA VAL A 231 10.46 -4.47 -12.10
C VAL A 231 9.04 -4.51 -12.65
N VAL A 232 8.05 -4.48 -11.76
CA VAL A 232 6.63 -4.33 -12.15
C VAL A 232 6.47 -3.09 -13.02
N ARG A 233 5.97 -3.28 -14.25
CA ARG A 233 5.81 -2.19 -15.22
C ARG A 233 4.49 -1.45 -15.01
N ASN A 234 4.46 -0.18 -15.40
CA ASN A 234 3.25 0.65 -15.45
C ASN A 234 2.50 0.75 -14.10
N ALA A 235 3.20 0.65 -12.99
CA ALA A 235 2.63 0.74 -11.65
C ALA A 235 3.33 1.86 -10.85
N PRO A 236 2.67 3.01 -10.61
CA PRO A 236 3.22 4.11 -9.81
C PRO A 236 3.13 3.81 -8.30
N THR A 237 3.55 2.60 -7.91
CA THR A 237 3.36 2.07 -6.55
C THR A 237 4.11 2.92 -5.52
N GLN A 238 5.32 3.37 -5.85
CA GLN A 238 6.14 4.15 -4.92
C GLN A 238 5.55 5.53 -4.62
N GLU A 239 5.06 6.23 -5.65
CA GLU A 239 4.45 7.55 -5.51
C GLU A 239 3.14 7.47 -4.72
N ILE A 240 2.30 6.48 -5.03
CA ILE A 240 1.01 6.29 -4.36
C ILE A 240 1.20 5.91 -2.90
N THR A 241 2.14 5.00 -2.59
CA THR A 241 2.41 4.59 -1.21
C THR A 241 3.05 5.69 -0.38
N ARG A 242 3.83 6.58 -1.00
CA ARG A 242 4.30 7.83 -0.36
C ARG A 242 3.14 8.74 0.00
N THR A 243 2.22 9.01 -0.92
CA THR A 243 1.03 9.82 -0.63
C THR A 243 0.18 9.17 0.47
N ALA A 244 -0.01 7.85 0.40
CA ALA A 244 -0.72 7.11 1.44
C ALA A 244 -0.07 7.30 2.82
N ALA A 245 1.26 7.26 2.90
CA ALA A 245 1.98 7.49 4.15
C ALA A 245 1.83 8.93 4.66
N LEU A 246 1.86 9.94 3.77
CA LEU A 246 1.61 11.34 4.14
C LEU A 246 0.20 11.51 4.75
N ILE A 247 -0.82 10.96 4.11
CA ILE A 247 -2.20 11.00 4.58
C ILE A 247 -2.32 10.26 5.93
N TYR A 248 -1.84 9.03 5.99
CA TYR A 248 -1.95 8.17 7.18
C TYR A 248 -1.28 8.82 8.41
N ILE A 249 -0.06 9.34 8.25
CA ILE A 249 0.67 10.00 9.34
C ILE A 249 -0.05 11.27 9.78
N THR A 250 -0.57 12.07 8.84
CA THR A 250 -1.30 13.29 9.16
C THR A 250 -2.58 12.98 9.94
N ALA A 251 -3.34 11.97 9.51
CA ALA A 251 -4.52 11.49 10.23
C ALA A 251 -4.16 10.97 11.63
N ALA A 252 -3.11 10.16 11.75
CA ALA A 252 -2.64 9.67 13.06
C ALA A 252 -2.25 10.82 14.00
N LEU A 253 -1.55 11.85 13.51
CA LEU A 253 -1.19 13.00 14.33
C LEU A 253 -2.42 13.81 14.76
N TRP A 254 -3.47 13.85 13.95
CA TRP A 254 -4.75 14.46 14.30
C TRP A 254 -5.47 13.67 15.39
N ASP A 255 -5.58 12.34 15.25
CA ASP A 255 -6.19 11.45 16.26
C ASP A 255 -5.52 11.60 17.64
N LEU A 256 -4.21 11.84 17.63
CA LEU A 256 -3.38 11.94 18.82
C LEU A 256 -3.20 13.38 19.33
N ALA A 257 -3.77 14.39 18.65
CA ALA A 257 -3.52 15.81 18.93
C ALA A 257 -3.84 16.21 20.38
N ALA A 258 -4.81 15.54 21.02
CA ALA A 258 -5.19 15.79 22.41
C ALA A 258 -4.17 15.26 23.45
N SER A 259 -3.14 14.51 23.04
CA SER A 259 -2.17 13.90 23.95
C SER A 259 -0.73 13.98 23.43
N GLU A 260 0.01 14.97 23.95
CA GLU A 260 1.43 15.20 23.67
C GLU A 260 2.29 13.93 23.87
N ASN A 261 2.03 13.17 24.94
CA ASN A 261 2.74 11.91 25.21
C ASN A 261 2.52 10.87 24.11
N LYS A 262 1.27 10.71 23.66
CA LYS A 262 0.93 9.76 22.60
C LYS A 262 1.56 10.17 21.27
N THR A 263 1.52 11.45 20.93
CA THR A 263 2.20 11.98 19.72
C THR A 263 3.70 11.71 19.77
N GLY A 264 4.37 11.99 20.89
CA GLY A 264 5.80 11.69 21.04
C GLY A 264 6.12 10.20 20.88
N ARG A 265 5.32 9.31 21.46
CA ARG A 265 5.48 7.85 21.32
C ARG A 265 5.26 7.38 19.88
N PHE A 266 4.25 7.90 19.20
CA PHE A 266 3.99 7.59 17.80
C PHE A 266 5.17 8.01 16.90
N LEU A 267 5.67 9.24 17.04
CA LEU A 267 6.82 9.73 16.26
C LEU A 267 8.10 8.91 16.51
N ASN A 268 8.39 8.57 17.76
CA ASN A 268 9.52 7.68 18.10
C ASN A 268 9.37 6.30 17.46
N HIS A 269 8.14 5.76 17.43
CA HIS A 269 7.86 4.48 16.80
C HIS A 269 8.10 4.53 15.28
N LEU A 270 7.68 5.60 14.60
CA LEU A 270 7.97 5.78 13.16
C LEU A 270 9.48 5.74 12.88
N HIS A 271 10.28 6.48 13.68
CA HIS A 271 11.74 6.45 13.55
C HIS A 271 12.33 5.07 13.82
N HIS A 272 11.79 4.36 14.82
CA HIS A 272 12.21 3.00 15.13
C HIS A 272 11.95 2.05 13.96
N LEU A 273 10.75 2.07 13.36
CA LEU A 273 10.39 1.25 12.21
C LEU A 273 11.31 1.50 11.01
N VAL A 274 11.54 2.77 10.68
CA VAL A 274 12.41 3.14 9.55
C VAL A 274 13.82 2.59 9.74
N ARG A 275 14.39 2.70 10.94
CA ARG A 275 15.72 2.15 11.24
C ARG A 275 15.75 0.63 11.29
N LEU A 276 14.74 0.02 11.93
CA LEU A 276 14.64 -1.44 12.07
C LEU A 276 14.61 -2.13 10.70
N HIS A 277 13.89 -1.53 9.74
CA HIS A 277 13.77 -2.04 8.38
C HIS A 277 14.78 -1.41 7.39
N ASN A 278 15.75 -0.63 7.88
CA ASN A 278 16.79 0.06 7.09
C ASN A 278 16.22 0.93 5.93
N LEU A 279 15.03 1.49 6.13
CA LEU A 279 14.32 2.30 5.12
C LEU A 279 14.93 3.70 4.97
N ASP A 280 15.78 4.12 5.91
CA ASP A 280 16.63 5.32 5.81
C ASP A 280 17.77 5.13 4.80
N ARG A 281 18.27 3.89 4.64
CA ARG A 281 19.36 3.54 3.71
C ARG A 281 18.84 3.04 2.37
N TYR A 282 17.74 2.28 2.41
CA TYR A 282 17.10 1.69 1.25
C TYR A 282 15.62 2.08 1.22
N PRO A 283 15.29 3.32 0.79
CA PRO A 283 13.93 3.83 0.88
C PRO A 283 12.93 3.01 0.05
N ALA A 284 11.94 2.45 0.73
CA ALA A 284 10.82 1.74 0.12
C ALA A 284 9.50 2.17 0.76
N CYS A 285 8.76 3.01 0.04
CA CYS A 285 7.49 3.56 0.51
C CYS A 285 6.43 2.46 0.68
N GLU A 286 6.51 1.41 -0.14
CA GLU A 286 5.65 0.23 -0.06
C GLU A 286 5.78 -0.45 1.29
N THR A 287 7.02 -0.76 1.69
CA THR A 287 7.30 -1.36 3.00
C THR A 287 6.92 -0.40 4.12
N PHE A 288 7.14 0.90 3.95
CA PHE A 288 6.79 1.87 4.99
C PHE A 288 5.28 1.96 5.24
N ILE A 289 4.45 2.07 4.21
CA ILE A 289 2.99 2.12 4.39
C ILE A 289 2.45 0.79 4.94
N TRP A 290 3.05 -0.35 4.58
CA TRP A 290 2.69 -1.63 5.17
C TRP A 290 2.91 -1.64 6.68
N LEU A 291 4.08 -1.17 7.14
CA LEU A 291 4.39 -1.11 8.57
C LEU A 291 3.47 -0.15 9.34
N LEU A 292 3.01 0.94 8.69
CA LEU A 292 1.99 1.82 9.25
C LEU A 292 0.65 1.08 9.41
N LEU A 293 0.25 0.33 8.38
CA LEU A 293 -0.98 -0.44 8.37
C LEU A 293 -0.98 -1.58 9.39
N GLU A 294 0.16 -2.17 9.75
CA GLU A 294 0.22 -3.21 10.80
C GLU A 294 -0.05 -2.69 12.20
N GLU A 295 0.00 -1.36 12.39
CA GLU A 295 -0.20 -0.70 13.68
C GLU A 295 0.62 -1.36 14.81
N GLY A 296 1.92 -1.61 14.57
CA GLY A 296 2.82 -2.33 15.47
C GLY A 296 3.14 -1.59 16.80
N TYR A 297 2.42 -0.52 17.11
CA TYR A 297 2.56 0.28 18.33
C TYR A 297 1.55 -0.13 19.41
N GLY A 298 1.63 0.55 20.57
CA GLY A 298 0.76 0.28 21.71
C GLY A 298 -0.73 0.44 21.37
N ALA A 299 -1.58 -0.39 21.99
CA ALA A 299 -3.02 -0.42 21.73
C ALA A 299 -3.72 0.94 21.88
N ASP A 300 -3.18 1.83 22.71
CA ASP A 300 -3.70 3.17 22.96
C ASP A 300 -3.46 4.18 21.81
N LEU A 301 -2.69 3.79 20.79
CA LEU A 301 -2.39 4.58 19.59
C LEU A 301 -3.11 4.05 18.32
N LYS A 302 -3.75 2.88 18.43
CA LYS A 302 -4.47 2.21 17.35
C LYS A 302 -5.78 2.90 17.03
N GLU A 303 -6.08 3.00 15.75
CA GLU A 303 -7.36 3.50 15.26
C GLU A 303 -7.78 2.65 14.06
N SER A 304 -8.78 1.81 14.26
CA SER A 304 -9.23 0.83 13.26
C SER A 304 -9.70 1.49 11.97
N GLU A 305 -10.24 2.71 12.03
CA GLU A 305 -10.73 3.41 10.84
C GLU A 305 -9.63 4.12 10.03
N ARG A 306 -8.39 4.20 10.54
CA ARG A 306 -7.33 4.98 9.89
C ARG A 306 -6.91 4.39 8.55
N GLY A 307 -6.78 3.06 8.48
CA GLY A 307 -6.48 2.36 7.23
C GLY A 307 -7.58 2.56 6.17
N TRP A 308 -8.84 2.58 6.61
CA TRP A 308 -9.98 2.74 5.74
C TRP A 308 -10.12 4.17 5.21
N SER A 309 -10.12 5.16 6.09
CA SER A 309 -10.25 6.59 5.75
C SER A 309 -9.10 7.09 4.89
N THR A 310 -7.87 6.65 5.15
CA THR A 310 -6.71 6.91 4.28
C THR A 310 -6.94 6.38 2.87
N GLY A 311 -7.54 5.20 2.73
CA GLY A 311 -7.86 4.60 1.44
C GLY A 311 -8.88 5.41 0.63
N GLU A 312 -9.93 5.91 1.28
CA GLU A 312 -10.92 6.78 0.64
C GLU A 312 -10.30 8.10 0.18
N LEU A 313 -9.51 8.74 1.04
CA LEU A 313 -8.84 10.00 0.70
C LEU A 313 -7.85 9.82 -0.46
N LEU A 314 -7.07 8.75 -0.41
CA LEU A 314 -6.12 8.40 -1.46
C LEU A 314 -6.82 8.09 -2.79
N LYS A 315 -8.01 7.47 -2.77
CA LYS A 315 -8.80 7.21 -3.97
C LYS A 315 -9.19 8.50 -4.69
N MET A 316 -9.59 9.53 -3.95
CA MET A 316 -9.88 10.85 -4.51
C MET A 316 -8.58 11.53 -4.99
N HIS A 317 -7.52 11.51 -4.19
CA HIS A 317 -6.22 12.04 -4.62
C HIS A 317 -5.76 11.45 -5.97
N LYS A 318 -5.92 10.13 -6.19
CA LYS A 318 -5.54 9.45 -7.43
C LYS A 318 -6.32 9.92 -8.68
N GLN A 319 -7.46 10.60 -8.50
CA GLN A 319 -8.25 11.18 -9.60
C GLN A 319 -7.81 12.60 -9.98
N LEU A 320 -6.97 13.25 -9.16
CA LEU A 320 -6.41 14.56 -9.48
C LEU A 320 -5.48 14.49 -10.70
N ARG A 321 -5.32 15.61 -11.40
CA ARG A 321 -4.27 15.75 -12.40
C ARG A 321 -2.87 15.64 -11.76
N PRO A 322 -1.83 15.18 -12.48
CA PRO A 322 -0.51 14.95 -11.89
C PRO A 322 0.13 16.17 -11.21
N ASP A 323 -0.09 17.38 -11.72
CA ASP A 323 0.34 18.64 -11.12
C ASP A 323 -0.31 18.88 -9.75
N LEU A 324 -1.62 18.67 -9.66
CA LEU A 324 -2.36 18.80 -8.40
C LEU A 324 -2.02 17.69 -7.40
N GLN A 325 -1.76 16.46 -7.86
CA GLN A 325 -1.24 15.39 -7.00
C GLN A 325 0.12 15.79 -6.40
N PHE A 326 1.02 16.33 -7.20
CA PHE A 326 2.31 16.81 -6.73
C PHE A 326 2.15 17.94 -5.70
N GLN A 327 1.35 18.96 -6.02
CA GLN A 327 1.08 20.07 -5.11
C GLN A 327 0.48 19.61 -3.78
N TYR A 328 -0.51 18.72 -3.81
CA TYR A 328 -1.14 18.16 -2.61
C TYR A 328 -0.10 17.49 -1.69
N ASN A 329 0.79 16.68 -2.27
CA ASN A 329 1.85 16.01 -1.53
C ASN A 329 2.85 16.99 -0.91
N GLU A 330 3.25 18.03 -1.66
CA GLU A 330 4.19 19.05 -1.17
C GLU A 330 3.58 19.90 -0.06
N ILE A 331 2.29 20.23 -0.15
CA ILE A 331 1.56 20.92 0.93
C ILE A 331 1.58 20.06 2.19
N LEU A 332 1.08 18.81 2.11
CA LEU A 332 1.04 17.92 3.27
C LEU A 332 2.41 17.71 3.89
N PHE A 333 3.44 17.51 3.07
CA PHE A 333 4.79 17.30 3.58
C PHE A 333 5.35 18.56 4.25
N SER A 334 5.12 19.75 3.69
CA SER A 334 5.52 21.03 4.31
C SER A 334 4.87 21.23 5.68
N LEU A 335 3.56 20.94 5.78
CA LEU A 335 2.81 21.02 7.04
C LEU A 335 3.35 20.00 8.08
N LEU A 336 3.70 18.79 7.64
CA LEU A 336 4.40 17.83 8.49
C LEU A 336 5.77 18.34 8.93
N MET A 337 6.49 19.11 8.11
CA MET A 337 7.75 19.76 8.50
C MET A 337 7.58 20.99 9.42
N LEU A 338 6.35 21.40 9.74
CA LEU A 338 6.04 22.66 10.44
C LEU A 338 6.46 23.92 9.66
N HIS A 339 6.41 23.84 8.33
CA HIS A 339 6.70 24.96 7.46
C HIS A 339 5.45 25.36 6.66
N PRO A 340 5.18 26.67 6.51
CA PRO A 340 4.17 27.12 5.56
C PRO A 340 4.50 26.62 4.15
N PRO A 341 3.53 26.07 3.42
CA PRO A 341 3.75 25.62 2.05
C PRO A 341 4.07 26.81 1.13
N ILE A 342 4.97 26.61 0.15
CA ILE A 342 5.35 27.64 -0.82
C ILE A 342 4.14 28.10 -1.64
N ARG A 343 3.33 27.12 -2.08
CA ARG A 343 2.06 27.33 -2.73
C ARG A 343 0.96 26.83 -1.79
N GLY A 344 0.19 27.76 -1.24
CA GLY A 344 -0.79 27.51 -0.18
C GLY A 344 -1.99 26.66 -0.59
N ILE A 345 -2.81 26.33 0.41
CA ILE A 345 -4.04 25.56 0.24
C ILE A 345 -5.05 26.33 -0.63
N ASP A 346 -5.18 27.64 -0.44
CA ASP A 346 -6.08 28.49 -1.24
C ASP A 346 -5.80 28.38 -2.75
N ALA A 347 -4.52 28.35 -3.14
CA ALA A 347 -4.12 28.20 -4.53
C ALA A 347 -4.37 26.78 -5.07
N PHE A 348 -4.30 25.75 -4.21
CA PHE A 348 -4.70 24.39 -4.58
C PHE A 348 -6.22 24.29 -4.76
N GLU A 349 -6.99 24.90 -3.87
CA GLU A 349 -8.45 24.92 -3.93
C GLU A 349 -8.95 25.68 -5.16
N GLU A 350 -8.38 26.85 -5.46
CA GLU A 350 -8.72 27.64 -6.65
C GLU A 350 -8.52 26.83 -7.95
N GLU A 351 -7.41 26.09 -8.07
CA GLU A 351 -7.16 25.25 -9.25
C GLU A 351 -8.02 23.99 -9.29
N LEU A 352 -8.37 23.42 -8.13
CA LEU A 352 -9.19 22.22 -8.05
C LEU A 352 -10.66 22.51 -8.38
N LEU A 353 -11.16 23.67 -7.96
CA LEU A 353 -12.55 24.12 -8.17
C LEU A 353 -12.71 25.01 -9.42
N GLY A 354 -11.60 25.54 -9.95
CA GLY A 354 -11.60 26.39 -11.13
C GLY A 354 -12.11 25.68 -12.38
N PRO A 355 -12.67 26.42 -13.35
CA PRO A 355 -13.04 25.85 -14.64
C PRO A 355 -11.79 25.35 -15.38
N ILE A 356 -11.86 24.13 -15.91
CA ILE A 356 -10.79 23.49 -16.71
C ILE A 356 -10.56 24.23 -18.02
#